data_AF-A0A511BML7-F1
#
_entry.id   AF-A0A511BML7-F1
#
_cell.length_a   1.000
_cell.length_b   1.000
_cell.length_c   1.000
_cell.angle_alpha   90.00
_cell.angle_beta   90.00
_cell.angle_gamma   90.00
#
_symmetry.space_group_name_H-M   'P 1'
#
loop_
_entity.id
_entity.type
_entity.pdbx_description
1 polymer ?
#
loop_
_entity_poly.entity_id
_entity_poly.type
_entity_poly.pdbx_seq_one_letter_code
_entity_poly.pdbx_strand_id
1 'polypeptide(L)'
;MEGRGQYLLIPTVRRAGMESAALLLPETPNYFALAWAYRARVGHDYGRFIDPRMLSLAINSVGGRSQNQLHIHLDCLDPAIRDALDRAADRIGPRWRVLTETLHGHRYRAMYLATLNGSPFRILAADMAHPESEMGAHTLVLAPLGAGYVLLDDVAKDGDRASGEELQDHTCRVLTDAP
;
A
#
# COMPACT_ATOMS: atom_id res chain seq x y z
N MET A 1 9.25 -12.56 6.43
CA MET A 1 8.97 -13.98 6.07
C MET A 1 8.31 -13.92 4.72
N GLU A 2 8.68 -14.77 3.76
CA GLU A 2 8.03 -14.78 2.45
C GLU A 2 6.64 -15.41 2.59
N GLY A 3 5.59 -14.69 2.17
CA GLY A 3 4.21 -15.16 2.26
C GLY A 3 3.89 -16.17 1.16
N ARG A 4 3.21 -17.27 1.49
CA ARG A 4 2.89 -18.34 0.52
C ARG A 4 2.11 -17.84 -0.70
N GLY A 5 1.23 -16.86 -0.52
CA GLY A 5 0.48 -16.20 -1.60
C GLY A 5 0.93 -14.77 -1.87
N GLN A 6 2.10 -14.34 -1.40
CA GLN A 6 2.60 -13.00 -1.63
C GLN A 6 3.00 -12.84 -3.10
N TYR A 7 2.49 -11.80 -3.76
CA TYR A 7 2.86 -11.44 -5.13
C TYR A 7 3.61 -10.10 -5.15
N LEU A 8 4.61 -9.99 -6.04
CA LEU A 8 5.26 -8.71 -6.32
C LEU A 8 4.89 -8.24 -7.73
N LEU A 9 4.38 -7.02 -7.87
CA LEU A 9 4.46 -6.32 -9.15
C LEU A 9 5.81 -5.62 -9.25
N ILE A 10 6.59 -5.98 -10.26
CA ILE A 10 7.89 -5.39 -10.56
C ILE A 10 7.85 -4.83 -11.98
N PRO A 11 8.17 -3.54 -12.22
CA PRO A 11 8.30 -3.00 -13.56
C PRO A 11 9.42 -3.69 -14.34
N THR A 12 9.20 -3.98 -15.62
CA THR A 12 10.22 -4.56 -16.52
C THR A 12 11.36 -3.59 -16.85
N VAL A 13 11.13 -2.29 -16.65
CA VAL A 13 12.16 -1.25 -16.71
C VAL A 13 12.83 -1.06 -15.35
N ARG A 14 14.13 -0.78 -15.34
CA ARG A 14 14.86 -0.47 -14.10
C ARG A 14 14.29 0.79 -13.47
N ARG A 15 13.77 0.67 -12.25
CA ARG A 15 13.28 1.75 -11.40
C ARG A 15 13.66 1.38 -9.98
N ALA A 16 14.23 2.29 -9.20
CA ALA A 16 14.82 1.94 -7.92
C ALA A 16 13.78 1.74 -6.80
N GLY A 17 12.72 2.55 -6.79
CA GLY A 17 11.66 2.55 -5.77
C GLY A 17 10.91 3.88 -5.73
N MET A 18 10.36 4.24 -4.56
CA MET A 18 9.57 5.45 -4.31
C MET A 18 10.23 6.76 -4.80
N GLU A 19 11.54 6.87 -4.61
CA GLU A 19 12.39 8.01 -5.01
C GLU A 19 12.62 8.15 -6.53
N SER A 20 12.09 7.23 -7.34
CA SER A 20 12.30 7.28 -8.79
C SER A 20 11.46 8.39 -9.41
N ALA A 21 12.09 9.52 -9.78
CA ALA A 21 11.45 10.69 -10.40
C ALA A 21 10.53 10.35 -11.59
N ALA A 22 10.78 9.25 -12.30
CA ALA A 22 9.89 8.77 -13.36
C ALA A 22 8.47 8.40 -12.89
N LEU A 23 8.24 8.15 -11.59
CA LEU A 23 6.90 7.91 -11.02
C LEU A 23 6.00 9.16 -11.05
N LEU A 24 6.61 10.34 -11.16
CA LEU A 24 5.93 11.63 -11.28
C LEU A 24 5.38 11.85 -12.71
N LEU A 25 5.95 11.18 -13.70
CA LEU A 25 5.64 11.38 -15.11
C LEU A 25 4.25 10.81 -15.48
N PRO A 26 3.44 11.50 -16.31
CA PRO A 26 2.08 11.09 -16.64
C PRO A 26 2.01 9.75 -17.40
N GLU A 27 2.99 9.47 -18.26
CA GLU A 27 3.08 8.25 -19.07
C GLU A 27 3.56 7.01 -18.30
N THR A 28 4.10 7.18 -17.08
CA THR A 28 4.43 6.02 -16.24
C THR A 28 3.16 5.25 -15.90
N PRO A 29 3.12 3.92 -16.14
CA PRO A 29 1.94 3.11 -15.87
C PRO A 29 1.50 3.18 -14.41
N ASN A 30 0.19 3.10 -14.18
CA ASN A 30 -0.35 3.03 -12.83
C ASN A 30 -0.08 1.63 -12.23
N TYR A 31 1.10 1.46 -11.64
CA TYR A 31 1.54 0.19 -11.08
C TYR A 31 0.63 -0.34 -9.97
N PHE A 32 -0.02 0.52 -9.19
CA PHE A 32 -1.03 0.10 -8.21
C PHE A 32 -2.27 -0.50 -8.89
N ALA A 33 -2.83 0.17 -9.90
CA ALA A 33 -3.98 -0.37 -10.63
C ALA A 33 -3.64 -1.69 -11.35
N LEU A 34 -2.43 -1.79 -11.92
CA LEU A 34 -1.93 -3.03 -12.55
C LEU A 34 -1.74 -4.16 -11.53
N ALA A 35 -1.17 -3.90 -10.36
CA ALA A 35 -1.01 -4.91 -9.31
C ALA A 35 -2.39 -5.36 -8.79
N TRP A 36 -3.29 -4.41 -8.54
CA TRP A 36 -4.63 -4.70 -8.02
C TRP A 36 -5.49 -5.54 -8.97
N ALA A 37 -5.28 -5.40 -10.29
CA ALA A 37 -5.95 -6.25 -11.28
C ALA A 37 -5.67 -7.75 -11.08
N TYR A 38 -4.52 -8.12 -10.50
CA TYR A 38 -4.12 -9.50 -10.24
C TYR A 38 -4.36 -9.99 -8.80
N ARG A 39 -5.04 -9.21 -7.94
CA ARG A 39 -5.30 -9.55 -6.52
C ARG A 39 -5.82 -10.96 -6.25
N ALA A 40 -6.61 -11.53 -7.17
CA ALA A 40 -7.14 -12.89 -7.05
C ALA A 40 -6.06 -13.99 -7.02
N ARG A 41 -4.82 -13.69 -7.45
CA ARG A 41 -3.69 -14.61 -7.41
C ARG A 41 -3.28 -15.02 -5.98
N VAL A 42 -3.43 -14.12 -5.00
CA VAL A 42 -3.15 -14.43 -3.59
C VAL A 42 -3.99 -15.63 -3.14
N GLY A 43 -5.32 -15.54 -3.30
CA GLY A 43 -6.24 -16.64 -2.94
C GLY A 43 -6.03 -17.91 -3.76
N HIS A 44 -5.71 -17.79 -5.06
CA HIS A 44 -5.39 -18.93 -5.92
C HIS A 44 -4.29 -19.83 -5.30
N ASP A 45 -3.21 -19.25 -4.77
CA ASP A 45 -2.07 -20.01 -4.25
C ASP A 45 -2.32 -20.58 -2.84
N TYR A 46 -3.30 -20.04 -2.11
CA TYR A 46 -3.89 -20.67 -0.93
C TYR A 46 -4.96 -21.72 -1.28
N GLY A 47 -5.40 -21.82 -2.54
CA GLY A 47 -6.48 -22.70 -2.99
C GLY A 47 -7.85 -22.28 -2.45
N ARG A 48 -8.04 -21.01 -2.10
CA ARG A 48 -9.24 -20.48 -1.43
C ARG A 48 -9.62 -19.11 -1.97
N PHE A 49 -10.90 -18.77 -1.96
CA PHE A 49 -11.32 -17.39 -2.13
C PHE A 49 -10.89 -16.56 -0.91
N ILE A 50 -10.32 -15.39 -1.15
CA ILE A 50 -10.05 -14.36 -0.13
C ILE A 50 -10.89 -13.15 -0.53
N ASP A 51 -11.65 -12.60 0.42
CA ASP A 51 -12.38 -11.34 0.20
C ASP A 51 -11.36 -10.24 -0.12
N PRO A 52 -11.50 -9.50 -1.25
CA PRO A 52 -10.63 -8.39 -1.58
C PRO A 52 -10.47 -7.34 -0.47
N ARG A 53 -11.45 -7.17 0.44
CA ARG A 53 -11.35 -6.31 1.64
C ARG A 53 -10.17 -6.66 2.55
N MET A 54 -9.71 -7.91 2.49
CA MET A 54 -8.64 -8.51 3.27
C MET A 54 -7.33 -8.61 2.47
N LEU A 55 -7.25 -7.94 1.32
CA LEU A 55 -6.04 -7.81 0.51
C LEU A 55 -5.58 -6.35 0.48
N SER A 56 -4.28 -6.16 0.30
CA SER A 56 -3.67 -4.83 0.19
C SER A 56 -2.55 -4.81 -0.85
N LEU A 57 -2.17 -3.59 -1.25
CA LEU A 57 -0.92 -3.30 -1.93
C LEU A 57 -0.05 -2.44 -1.04
N ALA A 58 1.24 -2.77 -0.89
CA ALA A 58 2.21 -1.96 -0.17
C ALA A 58 3.46 -1.68 -1.02
N ILE A 59 4.11 -0.54 -0.79
CA ILE A 59 5.46 -0.27 -1.29
C ILE A 59 6.26 0.49 -0.23
N ASN A 60 7.38 -0.10 0.17
CA ASN A 60 8.25 0.41 1.22
C ASN A 60 9.10 1.60 0.73
N SER A 61 9.47 2.49 1.65
CA SER A 61 10.35 3.64 1.37
C SER A 61 11.79 3.20 0.99
N VAL A 62 12.70 4.15 0.74
CA VAL A 62 14.14 3.84 0.66
C VAL A 62 14.65 3.24 1.96
N GLY A 63 14.18 3.75 3.10
CA GLY A 63 14.52 3.23 4.43
C GLY A 63 13.92 1.85 4.69
N GLY A 64 12.71 1.58 4.20
CA GLY A 64 11.93 0.38 4.52
C GLY A 64 12.28 -0.89 3.73
N ARG A 65 13.15 -0.80 2.71
CA ARG A 65 13.43 -1.93 1.79
C ARG A 65 14.89 -2.38 1.81
N SER A 66 15.18 -3.53 1.21
CA SER A 66 16.55 -4.02 0.97
C SER A 66 16.94 -4.15 -0.51
N GLN A 67 15.95 -4.29 -1.39
CA GLN A 67 16.12 -4.40 -2.83
C GLN A 67 16.03 -3.01 -3.49
N ASN A 68 16.95 -2.73 -4.42
CA ASN A 68 16.96 -1.46 -5.17
C ASN A 68 16.35 -1.57 -6.57
N GLN A 69 15.19 -2.21 -6.63
CA GLN A 69 14.28 -2.27 -7.78
C GLN A 69 12.86 -2.13 -7.25
N LEU A 70 12.01 -1.34 -7.92
CA LEU A 70 10.63 -1.09 -7.51
C LEU A 70 9.84 -2.40 -7.49
N HIS A 71 9.23 -2.69 -6.35
CA HIS A 71 8.31 -3.79 -6.15
C HIS A 71 7.11 -3.29 -5.34
N ILE A 72 5.90 -3.69 -5.72
CA ILE A 72 4.68 -3.48 -4.95
C ILE A 72 4.24 -4.85 -4.44
N HIS A 73 4.13 -4.98 -3.12
CA HIS A 73 3.72 -6.19 -2.41
C HIS A 73 2.21 -6.31 -2.45
N LEU A 74 1.69 -7.38 -3.03
CA LEU A 74 0.28 -7.75 -3.07
C LEU A 74 0.10 -8.97 -2.15
N ASP A 75 -0.58 -8.77 -1.03
CA ASP A 75 -0.75 -9.82 -0.02
C ASP A 75 -2.00 -9.56 0.85
N CYS A 76 -2.26 -10.45 1.80
CA CYS A 76 -3.27 -10.26 2.83
C CYS A 76 -2.98 -9.03 3.70
N LEU A 77 -4.01 -8.23 3.98
CA LEU A 77 -3.99 -7.16 4.98
C LEU A 77 -4.10 -7.79 6.38
N ASP A 78 -3.35 -7.29 7.36
CA ASP A 78 -3.51 -7.74 8.75
C ASP A 78 -4.95 -7.44 9.26
N PRO A 79 -5.65 -8.41 9.89
CA PRO A 79 -7.02 -8.21 10.37
C PRO A 79 -7.20 -7.03 11.34
N ALA A 80 -6.23 -6.74 12.21
CA ALA A 80 -6.30 -5.60 13.13
C ALA A 80 -6.23 -4.25 12.36
N ILE A 81 -5.52 -4.23 11.23
CA ILE A 81 -5.47 -3.07 10.33
C ILE A 81 -6.78 -2.92 9.55
N ARG A 82 -7.38 -4.03 9.08
CA ARG A 82 -8.74 -4.02 8.51
C ARG A 82 -9.74 -3.38 9.48
N ASP A 83 -9.74 -3.83 10.73
CA ASP A 83 -10.65 -3.32 11.76
C ASP A 83 -10.41 -1.84 12.07
N ALA A 84 -9.15 -1.39 12.13
CA ALA A 84 -8.81 0.02 12.31
C ALA A 84 -9.30 0.89 11.15
N LEU A 85 -9.16 0.41 9.90
CA LEU A 85 -9.65 1.12 8.72
C LEU A 85 -11.18 1.17 8.66
N ASP A 86 -11.88 0.13 9.11
CA ASP A 86 -13.35 0.15 9.20
C ASP A 86 -13.83 1.10 10.30
N ARG A 87 -13.19 1.16 11.48
CA ARG A 87 -13.46 2.18 12.52
C ARG A 87 -13.14 3.61 12.09
N ALA A 88 -12.23 3.78 11.14
CA ALA A 88 -11.84 5.07 10.60
C ALA A 88 -12.67 5.51 9.38
N ALA A 89 -13.51 4.63 8.80
CA ALA A 89 -14.11 4.81 7.48
C ALA A 89 -14.81 6.18 7.29
N ASP A 90 -15.73 6.56 8.19
CA ASP A 90 -16.46 7.85 8.13
C ASP A 90 -15.55 9.09 8.27
N ARG A 91 -14.31 8.89 8.73
CA ARG A 91 -13.28 9.92 8.89
C ARG A 91 -12.22 9.88 7.79
N ILE A 92 -12.34 9.04 6.76
CA ILE A 92 -11.43 9.03 5.60
C ILE A 92 -12.16 9.65 4.41
N GLY A 93 -11.73 10.84 4.01
CA GLY A 93 -12.35 11.64 2.93
C GLY A 93 -11.39 11.85 1.74
N PRO A 94 -11.80 12.60 0.71
CA PRO A 94 -11.02 12.81 -0.53
C PRO A 94 -9.85 13.79 -0.37
N ARG A 95 -9.33 13.96 0.86
CA ARG A 95 -8.17 14.78 1.21
C ARG A 95 -7.34 14.02 2.24
N TRP A 96 -6.02 14.16 2.20
CA TRP A 96 -5.13 13.61 3.20
C TRP A 96 -5.54 14.05 4.62
N ARG A 97 -5.69 13.09 5.53
CA ARG A 97 -5.95 13.33 6.96
C ARG A 97 -5.23 12.30 7.81
N VAL A 98 -4.47 12.77 8.79
CA VAL A 98 -3.79 11.92 9.79
C VAL A 98 -4.83 11.06 10.53
N LEU A 99 -4.58 9.76 10.65
CA LEU A 99 -5.43 8.85 11.42
C LEU A 99 -5.27 9.11 12.92
N THR A 100 -6.36 8.92 13.68
CA THR A 100 -6.33 9.07 15.15
C THR A 100 -5.69 7.85 15.83
N GLU A 101 -5.93 6.67 15.28
CA GLU A 101 -5.28 5.41 15.68
C GLU A 101 -3.95 5.26 14.91
N THR A 102 -2.92 4.74 15.56
CA THR A 102 -1.68 4.31 14.88
C THR A 102 -1.86 2.92 14.27
N LEU A 103 -1.14 2.64 13.19
CA LEU A 103 -1.14 1.33 12.52
C LEU A 103 0.25 0.71 12.75
N HIS A 104 0.30 -0.48 13.36
CA HIS A 104 1.56 -1.10 13.84
C HIS A 104 2.47 -0.19 14.71
N GLY A 105 1.91 0.83 15.34
CA GLY A 105 2.64 1.82 16.15
C GLY A 105 3.02 3.10 15.39
N HIS A 106 2.92 3.08 14.06
CA HIS A 106 3.31 4.15 13.14
C HIS A 106 2.14 5.08 12.79
N ARG A 107 2.44 6.34 12.40
CA ARG A 107 1.43 7.39 12.18
C ARG A 107 1.15 7.60 10.70
N TYR A 108 0.17 6.86 10.22
CA TYR A 108 -0.33 7.02 8.86
C TYR A 108 -1.29 8.21 8.71
N ARG A 109 -1.28 8.83 7.54
CA ARG A 109 -2.38 9.63 7.02
C ARG A 109 -3.10 8.88 5.92
N ALA A 110 -4.39 9.16 5.75
CA ALA A 110 -5.28 8.45 4.84
C ALA A 110 -6.00 9.40 3.88
N MET A 111 -6.27 8.92 2.67
CA MET A 111 -7.14 9.56 1.68
C MET A 111 -8.08 8.50 1.08
N TYR A 112 -9.36 8.85 0.89
CA TYR A 112 -10.32 8.03 0.15
C TYR A 112 -10.15 8.23 -1.37
N LEU A 113 -10.05 7.13 -2.11
CA LEU A 113 -10.03 7.09 -3.56
C LEU A 113 -11.27 6.32 -4.08
N ALA A 114 -12.14 7.01 -4.82
CA ALA A 114 -13.31 6.36 -5.44
C ALA A 114 -12.92 5.38 -6.57
N THR A 115 -11.76 5.57 -7.21
CA THR A 115 -11.22 4.71 -8.27
C THR A 115 -9.70 4.66 -8.21
N LEU A 116 -9.08 3.71 -8.91
CA LEU A 116 -7.62 3.65 -9.13
C LEU A 116 -7.23 4.20 -10.51
N ASN A 117 -7.97 5.17 -11.05
CA ASN A 117 -7.60 5.80 -12.33
C ASN A 117 -6.35 6.69 -12.16
N GLY A 118 -6.25 7.41 -11.04
CA GLY A 118 -5.05 8.16 -10.66
C GLY A 118 -3.96 7.25 -10.11
N SER A 119 -2.69 7.54 -10.46
CA SER A 119 -1.52 6.86 -9.89
C SER A 119 -1.31 7.31 -8.44
N PRO A 120 -1.29 6.41 -7.44
CA PRO A 120 -1.04 6.77 -6.05
C PRO A 120 0.25 7.56 -5.83
N PHE A 121 1.32 7.26 -6.58
CA PHE A 121 2.56 8.04 -6.53
C PHE A 121 2.36 9.52 -6.93
N ARG A 122 1.54 9.78 -7.96
CA ARG A 122 1.23 11.15 -8.41
C ARG A 122 0.22 11.84 -7.50
N ILE A 123 -0.65 11.08 -6.82
CA ILE A 123 -1.57 11.60 -5.78
C ILE A 123 -0.80 12.04 -4.54
N LEU A 124 0.21 11.27 -4.12
CA LEU A 124 1.13 11.64 -3.05
C LEU A 124 1.97 12.88 -3.41
N ALA A 125 2.63 12.84 -4.58
CA ALA A 125 3.50 13.92 -5.04
C ALA A 125 2.78 15.27 -5.23
N ALA A 126 1.47 15.29 -5.48
CA ALA A 126 0.68 16.51 -5.61
C ALA A 126 0.50 17.28 -4.28
N ASP A 127 0.88 16.68 -3.15
CA ASP A 127 0.82 17.26 -1.80
C ASP A 127 2.22 17.69 -1.28
N MET A 128 3.27 17.53 -2.09
CA MET A 128 4.68 17.79 -1.76
C MET A 128 5.19 19.11 -2.37
N ALA A 129 6.23 19.68 -1.77
CA ALA A 129 6.91 20.87 -2.31
C ALA A 129 8.01 20.50 -3.31
N HIS A 130 8.71 19.40 -3.04
CA HIS A 130 9.89 18.89 -3.73
C HIS A 130 9.80 17.35 -3.90
N PRO A 131 8.76 16.83 -4.57
CA PRO A 131 8.51 15.38 -4.67
C PRO A 131 9.69 14.58 -5.24
N GLU A 132 10.56 15.18 -6.05
CA GLU A 132 11.81 14.61 -6.54
C GLU A 132 12.82 14.23 -5.44
N SER A 133 12.69 14.81 -4.24
CA SER A 133 13.54 14.54 -3.07
C SER A 133 12.77 13.99 -1.87
N GLU A 134 11.49 14.37 -1.70
CA GLU A 134 10.65 13.95 -0.58
C GLU A 134 10.15 12.49 -0.73
N MET A 135 9.73 12.08 -1.94
CA MET A 135 9.06 10.79 -2.18
C MET A 135 9.82 9.57 -1.63
N GLY A 136 11.14 9.60 -1.62
CA GLY A 136 11.98 8.49 -1.15
C GLY A 136 11.82 8.13 0.33
N ALA A 137 11.38 9.07 1.16
CA ALA A 137 11.13 8.85 2.59
C ALA A 137 9.75 8.23 2.86
N HIS A 138 8.85 8.22 1.89
CA HIS A 138 7.46 7.83 2.06
C HIS A 138 7.21 6.35 1.75
N THR A 139 6.16 5.79 2.34
CA THR A 139 5.55 4.50 1.95
C THR A 139 4.12 4.74 1.45
N LEU A 140 3.60 3.84 0.61
CA LEU A 140 2.19 3.85 0.24
C LEU A 140 1.58 2.47 0.45
N VAL A 141 0.43 2.44 1.13
CA VAL A 141 -0.41 1.24 1.27
C VAL A 141 -1.81 1.51 0.76
N LEU A 142 -2.34 0.61 -0.06
CA LEU A 142 -3.68 0.69 -0.63
C LEU A 142 -4.51 -0.52 -0.19
N ALA A 143 -5.71 -0.28 0.36
CA ALA A 143 -6.67 -1.32 0.69
C ALA A 143 -8.10 -0.89 0.31
N PRO A 144 -9.07 -1.80 0.12
CA PRO A 144 -10.46 -1.41 -0.10
C PRO A 144 -11.07 -0.71 1.10
N LEU A 145 -11.94 0.27 0.83
CA LEU A 145 -12.75 0.96 1.83
C LEU A 145 -14.10 1.33 1.22
N GLY A 146 -15.20 0.81 1.77
CA GLY A 146 -16.54 0.97 1.20
C GLY A 146 -16.60 0.50 -0.26
N ALA A 147 -17.08 1.37 -1.16
CA ALA A 147 -17.14 1.13 -2.61
C ALA A 147 -15.86 1.49 -3.37
N GLY A 148 -14.82 1.99 -2.67
CA GLY A 148 -13.56 2.43 -3.25
C GLY A 148 -12.38 1.92 -2.44
N TYR A 149 -11.40 2.79 -2.22
CA TYR A 149 -10.12 2.45 -1.59
C TYR A 149 -9.71 3.50 -0.57
N VAL A 150 -8.94 3.08 0.42
CA VAL A 150 -8.08 3.96 1.19
C VAL A 150 -6.67 3.88 0.62
N LEU A 151 -6.06 5.04 0.41
CA LEU A 151 -4.62 5.19 0.26
C LEU A 151 -4.06 5.71 1.58
N LEU A 152 -3.07 5.01 2.11
CA LEU A 152 -2.32 5.33 3.32
C LEU A 152 -0.92 5.82 2.92
N ASP A 153 -0.41 6.79 3.67
CA ASP A 153 0.93 7.35 3.54
C ASP A 153 1.55 7.53 4.93
N ASP A 154 2.82 7.19 5.05
CA ASP A 154 3.66 7.31 6.25
C ASP A 154 5.11 7.63 5.83
N VAL A 155 5.91 8.20 6.73
CA VAL A 155 7.17 8.89 6.42
C VAL A 155 8.28 8.47 7.37
N ALA A 156 9.38 7.94 6.82
CA ALA A 156 10.53 7.47 7.58
C ALA A 156 11.15 8.59 8.43
N LYS A 157 11.05 8.46 9.76
CA LYS A 157 11.48 9.47 10.73
C LYS A 157 11.71 8.85 12.13
N ASP A 158 12.68 9.37 12.88
CA ASP A 158 12.86 9.05 14.32
C ASP A 158 12.97 7.54 14.66
N GLY A 159 13.49 6.73 13.73
CA GLY A 159 13.62 5.27 13.84
C GLY A 159 12.58 4.49 13.04
N ASP A 160 11.49 5.15 12.64
CA ASP A 160 10.57 4.67 11.63
C ASP A 160 11.28 4.53 10.27
N ARG A 161 10.97 3.46 9.56
CA ARG A 161 11.53 3.16 8.24
C ARG A 161 10.51 3.35 7.12
N ALA A 162 9.25 3.70 7.40
CA ALA A 162 8.14 3.72 6.45
C ALA A 162 8.12 2.44 5.60
N SER A 163 7.74 1.35 6.25
CA SER A 163 7.73 0.00 5.69
C SER A 163 6.29 -0.51 5.62
N GLY A 164 5.48 0.04 4.71
CA GLY A 164 4.05 -0.29 4.59
C GLY A 164 3.71 -1.77 4.41
N GLU A 165 4.67 -2.63 4.03
CA GLU A 165 4.56 -4.09 4.12
C GLU A 165 4.25 -4.59 5.54
N GLU A 166 4.60 -3.84 6.59
CA GLU A 166 4.26 -4.16 7.99
C GLU A 166 2.76 -4.23 8.25
N LEU A 167 1.93 -3.56 7.43
CA LEU A 167 0.47 -3.63 7.51
C LEU A 167 -0.09 -4.93 6.91
N GLN A 168 0.76 -5.77 6.31
CA GLN A 168 0.38 -7.03 5.67
C GLN A 168 0.61 -8.22 6.60
N ASP A 169 -0.21 -9.26 6.43
CA ASP A 169 -0.02 -10.55 7.09
C ASP A 169 0.37 -11.62 6.07
N HIS A 170 1.66 -11.84 5.89
CA HIS A 170 2.23 -12.88 5.01
C HIS A 170 1.83 -14.32 5.38
N THR A 171 1.26 -14.53 6.58
CA THR A 171 0.70 -15.84 6.97
C THR A 171 -0.78 -15.98 6.60
N CYS A 172 -1.44 -14.88 6.21
CA CYS A 172 -2.85 -14.81 5.85
C CYS A 172 -3.79 -15.44 6.89
N ARG A 173 -3.70 -15.06 8.17
CA ARG A 173 -4.56 -15.61 9.26
C ARG A 173 -6.06 -15.41 9.05
N VAL A 174 -6.45 -14.47 8.19
CA VAL A 174 -7.83 -14.37 7.66
C VAL A 174 -8.37 -15.71 7.11
N LEU A 175 -7.49 -16.63 6.67
CA LEU A 175 -7.85 -17.97 6.22
C LEU A 175 -7.99 -19.02 7.34
N THR A 176 -7.41 -18.77 8.53
CA THR A 176 -7.53 -19.65 9.71
C THR A 176 -8.72 -19.31 10.58
N ASP A 177 -9.17 -18.05 10.54
CA ASP A 177 -10.28 -17.54 11.37
C ASP A 177 -11.65 -17.71 10.68
N ALA A 178 -11.71 -18.48 9.59
CA ALA A 178 -12.95 -18.92 8.96
C ALA A 178 -13.58 -20.07 9.79
N PRO A 179 -14.84 -19.95 10.22
CA PRO A 179 -15.54 -21.00 11.00
C PRO A 179 -15.88 -22.25 10.18
#